data_AF-A0A1S0UF95-F1
#
_entry.id   AF-A0A1S0UF95-F1
#
_cell.length_a   1.000
_cell.length_b   1.000
_cell.length_c   1.000
_cell.angle_alpha   90.00
_cell.angle_beta   90.00
_cell.angle_gamma   90.00
#
_symmetry.space_group_name_H-M   'P 1'
#
loop_
_entity.id
_entity.type
_entity.pdbx_description
1 polymer ?
#
loop_
_entity_poly.entity_id
_entity_poly.type
_entity_poly.pdbx_seq_one_letter_code
_entity_poly.pdbx_strand_id
1 'polypeptide(L)'
;MTAAVCNDLVLSFIHEKVPQEPPLPDAVFAHTPYIPWALTVSEYLMLASFTCMLALTVIHRHRWIILRRIAVIGSLLYFGRCLTMLVTQVPIADPNYYCSPRLSGADYTLTNIVLRAMRIVSGAGLMINGKHTLCGDYIYSGHTIVLVTSCLFITEYSPRRWKSLHFFSIMVSAAGVVLLLISRAHYTIDVIISYWISTRVFWTYHTLAAFPSLRNVSSHYNHLSKFYWYRLFLFMEGNLHRPVPRRFDWPFRRMRFGTHLLAICKTNLS
;
A
#
# COMPACT_ATOMS: atom_id res chain seq x y z
N MET A 1 0.43 10.61 3.45
CA MET A 1 1.70 11.33 3.62
C MET A 1 2.24 11.15 5.03
N THR A 2 1.53 11.57 6.08
CA THR A 2 1.98 11.44 7.49
C THR A 2 2.36 10.02 7.90
N ALA A 3 1.55 9.01 7.55
CA ALA A 3 1.84 7.61 7.89
C ALA A 3 3.12 7.08 7.20
N ALA A 4 3.37 7.50 5.95
CA ALA A 4 4.59 7.11 5.22
C ALA A 4 5.83 7.77 5.84
N VAL A 5 5.76 9.06 6.16
CA VAL A 5 6.84 9.77 6.87
C VAL A 5 7.13 9.13 8.23
N CYS A 6 6.08 8.77 8.98
CA CYS A 6 6.23 8.08 10.27
C CYS A 6 6.91 6.72 10.12
N ASN A 7 6.53 5.92 9.11
CA ASN A 7 7.17 4.65 8.80
C ASN A 7 8.67 4.82 8.53
N ASP A 8 9.04 5.80 7.71
CA ASP A 8 10.44 6.00 7.32
C ASP A 8 11.28 6.59 8.47
N LEU A 9 10.65 7.40 9.34
CA LEU A 9 11.27 7.85 10.60
C LEU A 9 11.52 6.69 11.55
N VAL A 10 10.54 5.81 11.74
CA VAL A 10 10.70 4.60 12.56
C VAL A 10 11.77 3.70 11.96
N LEU A 11 11.77 3.50 10.64
CA LEU A 11 12.79 2.72 9.95
C LEU A 11 14.20 3.29 10.15
N SER A 12 14.37 4.61 10.03
CA SER A 12 15.63 5.31 10.30
C SER A 12 16.10 5.11 11.74
N PHE A 13 15.17 5.08 12.70
CA PHE A 13 15.48 4.85 14.12
C PHE A 13 15.84 3.39 14.43
N ILE A 14 15.08 2.41 13.91
CA ILE A 14 15.31 0.99 14.19
C ILE A 14 16.54 0.45 13.47
N HIS A 15 16.92 1.05 12.35
CA HIS A 15 18.11 0.67 11.58
C HIS A 15 19.39 0.65 12.41
N GLU A 16 19.50 1.56 13.38
CA GLU A 16 20.63 1.65 14.29
C GLU A 16 20.68 0.49 15.31
N LYS A 17 19.56 -0.19 15.52
CA LYS A 17 19.36 -1.22 16.57
C LYS A 17 19.24 -2.65 16.02
N VAL A 18 19.26 -2.83 14.70
CA VAL A 18 19.14 -4.15 14.06
C VAL A 18 20.13 -5.16 14.66
N PRO A 19 19.70 -6.36 15.08
CA PRO A 19 20.62 -7.36 15.61
C PRO A 19 21.55 -7.88 14.50
N GLN A 20 22.82 -8.09 14.83
CA GLN A 20 23.87 -8.63 13.94
C GLN A 20 23.96 -10.15 14.04
N GLU A 21 22.81 -10.80 14.16
CA GLU A 21 22.67 -12.25 14.26
C GLU A 21 22.39 -12.87 12.88
N PRO A 22 22.62 -14.19 12.69
CA PRO A 22 22.23 -14.86 11.46
C PRO A 22 20.71 -14.81 11.24
N PRO A 23 20.23 -14.95 9.98
CA PRO A 23 18.81 -14.99 9.68
C PRO A 23 18.09 -16.10 10.45
N LEU A 24 16.85 -15.83 10.82
CA LEU A 24 15.99 -16.82 11.45
C LEU A 24 15.61 -17.93 10.45
N PRO A 25 15.37 -19.17 10.92
CA PRO A 25 14.88 -20.24 10.06
C PRO A 25 13.50 -19.90 9.49
N ASP A 26 13.35 -20.05 8.18
CA ASP A 26 12.11 -19.76 7.46
C ASP A 26 11.73 -20.91 6.53
N ALA A 27 10.45 -21.27 6.54
CA ALA A 27 9.93 -22.43 5.81
C ALA A 27 10.10 -22.30 4.29
N VAL A 28 9.93 -21.11 3.72
CA VAL A 28 10.08 -20.89 2.27
C VAL A 28 11.55 -20.86 1.90
N PHE A 29 12.38 -20.19 2.70
CA PHE A 29 13.82 -20.09 2.43
C PHE A 29 14.51 -21.45 2.39
N ALA A 30 14.00 -22.42 3.16
CA ALA A 30 14.51 -23.80 3.16
C ALA A 30 14.23 -24.57 1.84
N HIS A 31 13.22 -24.16 1.07
CA HIS A 31 12.76 -24.90 -0.12
C HIS A 31 12.98 -24.13 -1.43
N THR A 32 13.34 -22.85 -1.38
CA THR A 32 13.52 -22.02 -2.58
C THR A 32 14.96 -21.54 -2.76
N PRO A 33 15.48 -21.52 -4.00
CA PRO A 33 16.79 -20.95 -4.27
C PRO A 33 16.79 -19.43 -4.03
N TYR A 34 17.93 -18.88 -3.64
CA TYR A 34 18.12 -17.44 -3.54
C TYR A 34 18.28 -16.82 -4.92
N ILE A 35 17.50 -15.78 -5.22
CA ILE A 35 17.61 -15.03 -6.47
C ILE A 35 17.73 -13.53 -6.17
N PRO A 36 18.91 -12.91 -6.33
CA PRO A 36 19.14 -11.53 -5.90
C PRO A 36 18.36 -10.49 -6.71
N TRP A 37 18.17 -10.71 -8.01
CA TRP A 37 17.43 -9.77 -8.88
C TRP A 37 15.91 -9.83 -8.67
N ALA A 38 15.39 -10.85 -7.96
CA ALA A 38 13.96 -11.01 -7.77
C ALA A 38 13.34 -9.88 -6.93
N LEU A 39 14.11 -9.28 -6.00
CA LEU A 39 13.66 -8.13 -5.22
C LEU A 39 13.36 -6.93 -6.14
N THR A 40 14.29 -6.59 -7.03
CA THR A 40 14.11 -5.47 -7.95
C THR A 40 12.89 -5.65 -8.85
N VAL A 41 12.65 -6.87 -9.34
CA VAL A 41 11.46 -7.16 -10.15
C VAL A 41 10.18 -7.04 -9.32
N SER A 42 10.18 -7.53 -8.07
CA SER A 42 9.07 -7.36 -7.13
C SER A 42 8.75 -5.87 -6.89
N GLU A 43 9.77 -5.03 -6.68
CA GLU A 43 9.61 -3.59 -6.50
C GLU A 43 8.99 -2.91 -7.74
N TYR A 44 9.42 -3.30 -8.95
CA TYR A 44 8.80 -2.79 -10.18
C TYR A 44 7.34 -3.24 -10.33
N LEU A 45 7.03 -4.50 -10.04
CA LEU A 45 5.65 -5.00 -10.06
C LEU A 45 4.76 -4.26 -9.04
N MET A 46 5.29 -4.00 -7.85
CA MET A 46 4.63 -3.22 -6.82
C MET A 46 4.37 -1.79 -7.28
N LEU A 47 5.39 -1.09 -7.81
CA LEU A 47 5.25 0.27 -8.31
C LEU A 47 4.24 0.36 -9.45
N ALA A 48 4.27 -0.59 -10.39
CA ALA A 48 3.30 -0.69 -11.48
C ALA A 48 1.87 -0.90 -10.96
N SER A 49 1.68 -1.83 -10.02
CA SER A 49 0.37 -2.11 -9.40
C SER A 49 -0.18 -0.89 -8.65
N PHE A 50 0.65 -0.23 -7.84
CA PHE A 50 0.29 0.97 -7.09
C PHE A 50 -0.07 2.14 -8.02
N THR A 51 0.73 2.34 -9.08
CA THR A 51 0.48 3.37 -10.09
C THR A 51 -0.81 3.12 -10.86
N CYS A 52 -1.08 1.85 -11.23
CA CYS A 52 -2.33 1.46 -11.86
C CYS A 52 -3.54 1.75 -10.95
N MET A 53 -3.44 1.38 -9.67
CA MET A 53 -4.48 1.66 -8.68
C MET A 53 -4.74 3.17 -8.52
N LEU A 54 -3.69 4.00 -8.46
CA LEU A 54 -3.81 5.45 -8.39
C LEU A 54 -4.43 6.04 -9.66
N ALA A 55 -3.98 5.61 -10.85
CA ALA A 55 -4.51 6.06 -12.12
C ALA A 55 -6.01 5.77 -12.25
N LEU A 56 -6.43 4.54 -11.93
CA LEU A 56 -7.85 4.16 -11.90
C LEU A 56 -8.63 5.00 -10.89
N THR A 57 -8.04 5.28 -9.73
CA THR A 57 -8.67 6.12 -8.70
C THR A 57 -8.89 7.55 -9.21
N VAL A 58 -7.92 8.16 -9.88
CA VAL A 58 -8.01 9.55 -10.41
C VAL A 58 -9.06 9.69 -11.51
N ILE A 59 -9.25 8.65 -12.32
CA ILE A 59 -10.27 8.57 -13.40
C ILE A 59 -11.66 8.18 -12.83
N HIS A 60 -11.73 7.69 -11.60
CA HIS A 60 -13.01 7.33 -11.00
C HIS A 60 -13.85 8.59 -10.69
N ARG A 61 -15.16 8.56 -10.98
CA ARG A 61 -16.08 9.69 -10.72
C ARG A 61 -16.04 10.17 -9.27
N HIS A 62 -15.89 9.22 -8.36
CA HIS A 62 -15.84 9.44 -6.91
C HIS A 62 -14.40 9.46 -6.34
N ARG A 63 -13.41 9.90 -7.12
CA ARG A 63 -11.97 9.87 -6.77
C ARG A 63 -11.63 10.37 -5.37
N TRP A 64 -12.23 11.47 -4.92
CA TRP A 64 -11.93 12.05 -3.60
C TRP A 64 -12.38 11.17 -2.44
N ILE A 65 -13.49 10.45 -2.61
CA ILE A 65 -13.96 9.48 -1.63
C ILE A 65 -12.98 8.31 -1.56
N ILE A 66 -12.56 7.78 -2.72
CA ILE A 66 -11.64 6.64 -2.79
C ILE A 66 -10.26 7.03 -2.24
N LEU A 67 -9.72 8.20 -2.60
CA LEU A 67 -8.45 8.69 -2.07
C LEU A 67 -8.46 8.81 -0.55
N ARG A 68 -9.58 9.27 0.03
CA ARG A 68 -9.75 9.31 1.50
C ARG A 68 -9.75 7.91 2.10
N ARG A 69 -10.41 6.93 1.46
CA ARG A 69 -10.41 5.53 1.92
C ARG A 69 -9.01 4.92 1.84
N ILE A 70 -8.27 5.16 0.75
CA ILE A 70 -6.86 4.76 0.59
C ILE A 70 -6.03 5.38 1.73
N ALA A 71 -6.21 6.67 2.02
CA ALA A 71 -5.47 7.35 3.07
C ALA A 71 -5.77 6.78 4.46
N VAL A 72 -7.03 6.50 4.80
CA VAL A 72 -7.40 5.94 6.11
C VAL A 72 -6.90 4.51 6.25
N ILE A 73 -7.22 3.63 5.29
CA ILE A 73 -6.80 2.23 5.32
C ILE A 73 -5.27 2.13 5.34
N GLY A 74 -4.59 2.88 4.47
CA GLY A 74 -3.12 2.95 4.45
C GLY A 74 -2.56 3.42 5.78
N SER A 75 -3.13 4.48 6.38
CA SER A 75 -2.65 4.97 7.68
C SER A 75 -2.79 3.95 8.80
N LEU A 76 -3.89 3.19 8.84
CA LEU A 76 -4.09 2.14 9.84
C LEU A 76 -3.08 0.98 9.68
N LEU A 77 -2.80 0.57 8.45
CA LEU A 77 -1.84 -0.51 8.18
C LEU A 77 -0.42 -0.10 8.52
N TYR A 78 0.02 1.08 8.07
CA TYR A 78 1.36 1.59 8.35
C TYR A 78 1.54 1.98 9.83
N PHE A 79 0.49 2.41 10.53
CA PHE A 79 0.55 2.60 11.99
C PHE A 79 0.83 1.28 12.72
N GLY A 80 0.13 0.20 12.35
CA GLY A 80 0.41 -1.14 12.90
C GLY A 80 1.84 -1.60 12.63
N ARG A 81 2.35 -1.35 11.41
CA ARG A 81 3.74 -1.65 11.02
C ARG A 81 4.77 -0.87 11.86
N CYS A 82 4.54 0.42 12.09
CA CYS A 82 5.41 1.23 12.96
C CYS A 82 5.49 0.65 14.38
N LEU A 83 4.34 0.27 14.96
CA LEU A 83 4.29 -0.30 16.30
C LEU A 83 5.07 -1.62 16.38
N THR A 84 4.88 -2.54 15.43
CA THR A 84 5.55 -3.84 15.46
C THR A 84 7.06 -3.71 15.35
N MET A 85 7.56 -2.81 14.50
CA MET A 85 8.99 -2.56 14.34
C MET A 85 9.65 -1.89 15.55
N LEU A 86 8.92 -1.01 16.23
CA LEU A 86 9.42 -0.37 17.44
C LEU A 86 9.53 -1.35 18.61
N VAL A 87 8.60 -2.30 18.69
CA VAL A 87 8.53 -3.28 19.78
C VAL A 87 9.53 -4.41 19.57
N THR A 88 9.71 -4.89 18.34
CA THR A 88 10.57 -6.03 18.05
C THR A 88 11.34 -5.83 16.77
N GLN A 89 12.65 -6.10 16.85
CA GLN A 89 13.55 -6.08 15.72
C GLN A 89 14.14 -7.46 15.55
N VAL A 90 14.10 -7.96 14.33
CA VAL A 90 14.62 -9.28 13.98
C VAL A 90 15.82 -9.16 13.06
N PRO A 91 16.67 -10.20 13.00
CA PRO A 91 17.85 -10.19 12.13
C PRO A 91 17.48 -10.07 10.66
N ILE A 92 18.45 -9.57 9.89
CA ILE A 92 18.34 -9.40 8.44
C ILE A 92 18.03 -10.76 7.78
N ALA A 93 17.02 -10.80 6.91
CA ALA A 93 16.60 -12.03 6.24
C ALA A 93 17.58 -12.48 5.12
N ASP A 94 18.13 -11.52 4.38
CA ASP A 94 19.15 -11.76 3.34
C ASP A 94 20.54 -11.26 3.81
N PRO A 95 21.49 -12.15 4.14
CA PRO A 95 22.84 -11.77 4.53
C PRO A 95 23.61 -10.95 3.49
N ASN A 96 23.22 -11.04 2.21
CA ASN A 96 23.87 -10.31 1.12
C ASN A 96 23.24 -8.93 0.87
N TYR A 97 22.20 -8.57 1.64
CA TYR A 97 21.52 -7.30 1.46
C TYR A 97 22.36 -6.13 1.95
N TYR A 98 22.58 -5.15 1.08
CA TYR A 98 23.36 -3.97 1.43
C TYR A 98 22.57 -3.06 2.37
N CYS A 99 23.09 -2.87 3.58
CA CYS A 99 22.59 -1.92 4.57
C CYS A 99 23.47 -0.68 4.62
N SER A 100 22.84 0.51 4.67
CA SER A 100 23.57 1.76 4.91
C SER A 100 24.35 1.70 6.23
N PRO A 101 25.48 2.44 6.35
CA PRO A 101 26.22 2.50 7.59
C PRO A 101 25.38 3.16 8.70
N ARG A 102 25.54 2.66 9.92
CA ARG A 102 24.95 3.23 11.14
C ARG A 102 25.50 4.62 11.44
N LEU A 103 24.69 5.46 12.07
CA LEU A 103 25.14 6.74 12.59
C LEU A 103 25.92 6.50 13.88
N SER A 104 27.16 6.99 13.97
CA SER A 104 28.04 6.80 15.13
C SER A 104 28.60 8.13 15.67
N GLY A 105 28.81 8.22 16.98
CA GLY A 105 29.46 9.37 17.61
C GLY A 105 28.69 10.68 17.41
N ALA A 106 29.36 11.72 16.90
CA ALA A 106 28.78 13.05 16.67
C ALA A 106 27.67 13.06 15.60
N ASP A 107 27.60 12.04 14.74
CA ASP A 107 26.59 11.95 13.68
C ASP A 107 25.26 11.36 14.18
N TYR A 108 25.25 10.72 15.35
CA TYR A 108 24.04 10.22 16.01
C TYR A 108 23.25 11.37 16.65
N THR A 109 22.71 12.25 15.82
CA THR A 109 21.82 13.32 16.23
C THR A 109 20.41 13.08 15.70
N LEU A 110 19.40 13.52 16.44
CA LEU A 110 18.00 13.41 16.02
C LEU A 110 17.78 14.08 14.65
N THR A 111 18.46 15.19 14.39
CA THR A 111 18.43 15.92 13.12
C THR A 111 18.89 15.05 11.95
N ASN A 112 19.99 14.30 12.12
CA ASN A 112 20.51 13.42 11.07
C ASN A 112 19.60 12.21 10.82
N ILE A 113 18.98 11.66 11.87
CA ILE A 113 17.98 10.57 11.74
C ILE A 113 16.77 11.05 10.94
N VAL A 114 16.27 12.25 11.24
CA VAL A 114 15.14 12.87 10.52
C VAL A 114 15.51 13.20 9.08
N LEU A 115 16.69 13.79 8.84
CA LEU A 115 17.18 14.08 7.49
C LEU A 115 17.30 12.81 6.63
N ARG A 116 17.85 11.73 7.22
CA ARG A 116 17.94 10.41 6.57
C ARG A 116 16.55 9.88 6.21
N ALA A 117 15.58 9.94 7.13
CA ALA A 117 14.21 9.53 6.86
C ALA A 117 13.57 10.36 5.73
N MET A 118 13.73 11.68 5.74
CA MET A 118 13.18 12.57 4.70
C MET A 118 13.78 12.29 3.31
N ARG A 119 15.06 11.91 3.22
CA ARG A 119 15.68 11.47 1.97
C ARG A 119 15.11 10.16 1.43
N ILE A 120 14.63 9.28 2.31
CA ILE A 120 14.04 7.99 1.92
C ILE A 120 12.59 8.19 1.48
N VAL A 121 11.85 9.06 2.18
CA VAL A 121 10.51 9.49 1.79
C VAL A 121 10.52 10.04 0.36
N SER A 122 11.53 10.86 0.00
CA SER A 122 11.62 11.40 -1.37
C SER A 122 11.97 10.36 -2.43
N GLY A 123 12.57 9.23 -2.03
CA GLY A 123 12.84 8.07 -2.87
C GLY A 123 11.73 6.99 -2.87
N ALA A 124 10.59 7.26 -2.21
CA ALA A 124 9.48 6.33 -2.00
C ALA A 124 9.86 5.01 -1.27
N GLY A 125 11.01 4.97 -0.60
CA GLY A 125 11.47 3.80 0.17
C GLY A 125 11.89 2.58 -0.65
N LEU A 126 12.17 2.74 -1.96
CA LEU A 126 12.53 1.63 -2.86
C LEU A 126 14.05 1.51 -3.06
N MET A 127 14.54 0.29 -3.24
CA MET A 127 15.94 -0.01 -3.53
C MET A 127 16.38 0.45 -4.93
N ILE A 128 15.46 0.56 -5.89
CA ILE A 128 15.71 1.01 -7.28
C ILE A 128 16.48 2.35 -7.38
N ASN A 129 16.34 3.25 -6.41
CA ASN A 129 17.02 4.56 -6.44
C ASN A 129 18.49 4.54 -5.97
N GLY A 130 19.01 3.39 -5.49
CA GLY A 130 20.41 3.17 -5.15
C GLY A 130 20.99 4.10 -4.06
N LYS A 131 20.16 4.93 -3.43
CA LYS A 131 20.56 5.93 -2.45
C LYS A 131 19.94 5.57 -1.10
N HIS A 132 20.78 5.11 -0.18
CA HIS A 132 20.47 4.87 1.23
C HIS A 132 19.39 3.80 1.49
N THR A 133 19.74 2.51 1.36
CA THR A 133 18.92 1.40 1.84
C THR A 133 19.03 1.27 3.36
N LEU A 134 17.90 1.37 4.06
CA LEU A 134 17.83 1.05 5.49
C LEU A 134 17.38 -0.39 5.70
N CYS A 135 17.74 -0.93 6.85
CA CYS A 135 17.46 -2.30 7.25
C CYS A 135 16.73 -2.30 8.59
N GLY A 136 15.98 -3.36 8.86
CA GLY A 136 15.26 -3.54 10.13
C GLY A 136 13.75 -3.66 9.98
N ASP A 137 13.22 -3.65 8.76
CA ASP A 137 11.79 -3.70 8.49
C ASP A 137 11.23 -5.11 8.24
N TYR A 138 11.82 -6.10 8.91
CA TYR A 138 11.56 -7.54 8.78
C TYR A 138 10.47 -8.06 9.74
N ILE A 139 9.53 -7.19 10.14
CA ILE A 139 8.25 -7.58 10.76
C ILE A 139 7.16 -6.72 10.11
N TYR A 140 6.08 -7.36 9.67
CA TYR A 140 4.93 -6.71 9.03
C TYR A 140 5.32 -6.01 7.70
N SER A 141 5.57 -6.78 6.64
CA SER A 141 6.03 -6.34 5.31
C SER A 141 5.19 -5.24 4.64
N GLY A 142 5.82 -4.09 4.35
CA GLY A 142 5.22 -2.94 3.67
C GLY A 142 5.00 -3.19 2.17
N HIS A 143 5.92 -3.91 1.52
CA HIS A 143 5.76 -4.35 0.13
C HIS A 143 4.47 -5.16 -0.05
N THR A 144 4.24 -6.11 0.85
CA THR A 144 3.03 -6.94 0.84
C THR A 144 1.78 -6.10 1.07
N ILE A 145 1.82 -5.12 1.99
CA ILE A 145 0.71 -4.17 2.20
C ILE A 145 0.37 -3.46 0.90
N VAL A 146 1.36 -2.89 0.19
CA VAL A 146 1.13 -2.15 -1.06
C VAL A 146 0.60 -3.07 -2.17
N LEU A 147 1.20 -4.24 -2.38
CA LEU A 147 0.76 -5.21 -3.40
C LEU A 147 -0.67 -5.69 -3.16
N VAL A 148 -1.00 -6.09 -1.93
CA VAL A 148 -2.31 -6.61 -1.55
C VAL A 148 -3.36 -5.50 -1.61
N THR A 149 -3.10 -4.35 -0.99
CA THR A 149 -4.08 -3.25 -0.97
C THR A 149 -4.32 -2.68 -2.36
N SER A 150 -3.29 -2.54 -3.20
CA SER A 150 -3.46 -2.09 -4.59
C SER A 150 -4.38 -3.04 -5.36
N CYS A 151 -4.20 -4.35 -5.22
CA CYS A 151 -5.08 -5.35 -5.82
C CYS A 151 -6.52 -5.25 -5.31
N LEU A 152 -6.71 -5.13 -3.99
CA LEU A 152 -8.04 -5.00 -3.39
C LEU A 152 -8.77 -3.73 -3.86
N PHE A 153 -8.07 -2.58 -3.92
CA PHE A 153 -8.66 -1.34 -4.43
C PHE A 153 -8.99 -1.43 -5.92
N ILE A 154 -8.11 -2.01 -6.74
CA ILE A 154 -8.37 -2.22 -8.18
C ILE A 154 -9.63 -3.06 -8.35
N THR A 155 -9.73 -4.20 -7.69
CA THR A 155 -10.86 -5.14 -7.82
C THR A 155 -12.18 -4.57 -7.27
N GLU A 156 -12.11 -3.78 -6.20
CA GLU A 156 -13.30 -3.22 -5.56
C GLU A 156 -13.90 -2.03 -6.35
N TYR A 157 -13.07 -1.13 -6.87
CA TYR A 157 -13.57 0.10 -7.50
C TYR A 157 -13.68 0.02 -9.02
N SER A 158 -13.04 -0.94 -9.68
CA SER A 158 -13.19 -1.12 -11.13
C SER A 158 -14.45 -1.94 -11.50
N PRO A 159 -15.03 -1.73 -12.69
CA PRO A 159 -16.27 -2.39 -13.10
C PRO A 159 -16.11 -3.91 -13.16
N ARG A 160 -17.12 -4.66 -12.72
CA ARG A 160 -17.10 -6.15 -12.68
C ARG A 160 -16.86 -6.82 -14.03
N ARG A 161 -17.12 -6.12 -15.13
CA ARG A 161 -16.87 -6.59 -16.50
C ARG A 161 -15.39 -6.61 -16.88
N TRP A 162 -14.52 -5.88 -16.18
CA TRP A 162 -13.08 -5.82 -16.47
C TRP A 162 -12.33 -7.01 -15.84
N LYS A 163 -12.79 -8.23 -16.14
CA LYS A 163 -12.25 -9.48 -15.57
C LYS A 163 -10.75 -9.64 -15.84
N SER A 164 -10.29 -9.26 -17.03
CA SER A 164 -8.87 -9.32 -17.37
C SER A 164 -8.03 -8.45 -16.45
N LEU A 165 -8.46 -7.22 -16.17
CA LEU A 165 -7.76 -6.33 -15.23
C LEU A 165 -7.69 -6.95 -13.83
N HIS A 166 -8.78 -7.53 -13.34
CA HIS A 166 -8.81 -8.18 -12.03
C HIS A 166 -7.86 -9.38 -11.98
N PHE A 167 -7.90 -10.22 -13.00
CA PHE A 167 -7.01 -11.37 -13.12
C PHE A 167 -5.54 -10.94 -13.15
N PHE A 168 -5.17 -10.00 -14.02
CA PHE A 168 -3.81 -9.47 -14.09
C PHE A 168 -3.38 -8.83 -12.76
N SER A 169 -4.25 -8.09 -12.10
CA SER A 169 -3.94 -7.48 -10.80
C SER A 169 -3.63 -8.54 -9.74
N ILE A 170 -4.39 -9.63 -9.70
CA ILE A 170 -4.15 -10.74 -8.76
C ILE A 170 -2.83 -11.44 -9.10
N MET A 171 -2.57 -11.70 -10.38
CA MET A 171 -1.33 -12.33 -10.84
C MET A 171 -0.09 -11.48 -10.52
N VAL A 172 -0.14 -10.17 -10.77
CA VAL A 172 0.95 -9.24 -10.44
C VAL A 172 1.22 -9.23 -8.94
N SER A 173 0.18 -9.16 -8.10
CA SER A 173 0.34 -9.17 -6.65
C SER A 173 0.88 -10.50 -6.13
N ALA A 174 0.41 -11.64 -6.67
CA ALA A 174 0.92 -12.96 -6.32
C ALA A 174 2.39 -13.13 -6.74
N ALA A 175 2.73 -12.75 -7.97
CA ALA A 175 4.09 -12.81 -8.48
C ALA A 175 5.05 -11.91 -7.66
N GLY A 176 4.64 -10.69 -7.33
CA GLY A 176 5.44 -9.79 -6.48
C GLY A 176 5.72 -10.38 -5.10
N VAL A 177 4.71 -10.98 -4.45
CA VAL A 177 4.89 -11.63 -3.14
C VAL A 177 5.82 -12.85 -3.24
N VAL A 178 5.69 -13.68 -4.27
CA VAL A 178 6.56 -14.85 -4.47
C VAL A 178 8.01 -14.41 -4.72
N LEU A 179 8.23 -13.44 -5.59
CA LEU A 179 9.56 -12.91 -5.89
C LEU A 179 10.23 -12.29 -4.66
N LEU A 180 9.45 -11.61 -3.82
CA LEU A 180 9.91 -11.03 -2.57
C LEU A 180 10.38 -12.07 -1.53
N LEU A 181 9.72 -13.24 -1.48
CA LEU A 181 10.14 -14.35 -0.64
C LEU A 181 11.39 -15.04 -1.20
N ILE A 182 11.44 -15.28 -2.51
CA ILE A 182 12.60 -15.90 -3.18
C ILE A 182 13.86 -15.03 -3.05
N SER A 183 13.71 -13.71 -3.08
CA SER A 183 14.81 -12.76 -2.85
C SER A 183 15.22 -12.65 -1.38
N ARG A 184 14.53 -13.35 -0.46
CA ARG A 184 14.73 -13.26 0.99
C ARG A 184 14.64 -11.84 1.53
N ALA A 185 13.83 -10.98 0.89
CA ALA A 185 13.70 -9.59 1.32
C ALA A 185 12.86 -9.45 2.60
N HIS A 186 11.92 -10.38 2.83
CA HIS A 186 11.19 -10.49 4.09
C HIS A 186 10.99 -11.96 4.46
N TYR A 187 10.81 -12.22 5.75
CA TYR A 187 10.41 -13.54 6.21
C TYR A 187 8.98 -13.87 5.75
N THR A 188 8.69 -15.16 5.61
CA THR A 188 7.36 -15.66 5.24
C THR A 188 6.30 -15.22 6.24
N ILE A 189 6.65 -15.17 7.53
CA ILE A 189 5.75 -14.71 8.59
C ILE A 189 5.33 -13.25 8.38
N ASP A 190 6.24 -12.39 7.90
CA ASP A 190 5.96 -10.98 7.65
C ASP A 190 4.90 -10.81 6.56
N VAL A 191 5.02 -11.61 5.51
CA VAL A 191 4.09 -11.63 4.38
C VAL A 191 2.71 -12.12 4.83
N ILE A 192 2.67 -13.20 5.62
CA ILE A 192 1.40 -13.76 6.15
C ILE A 192 0.69 -12.75 7.05
N ILE A 193 1.40 -12.13 7.98
CA ILE A 193 0.84 -11.12 8.89
C ILE A 193 0.34 -9.92 8.08
N SER A 194 1.13 -9.41 7.14
CA SER A 194 0.73 -8.30 6.26
C SER A 194 -0.52 -8.61 5.46
N TYR A 195 -0.59 -9.79 4.83
CA TYR A 195 -1.76 -10.22 4.08
C TYR A 195 -3.00 -10.32 4.98
N TRP A 196 -2.86 -10.96 6.14
CA TRP A 196 -3.96 -11.15 7.08
C TRP A 196 -4.51 -9.81 7.57
N ILE A 197 -3.66 -8.92 8.08
CA ILE A 197 -4.12 -7.63 8.62
C ILE A 197 -4.67 -6.75 7.49
N SER A 198 -3.99 -6.68 6.33
CA SER A 198 -4.43 -5.85 5.20
C SER A 198 -5.82 -6.23 4.71
N THR A 199 -6.09 -7.52 4.51
CA THR A 199 -7.40 -7.99 4.06
C THR A 199 -8.48 -7.75 5.11
N ARG A 200 -8.21 -8.00 6.40
CA ARG A 200 -9.18 -7.79 7.48
C ARG A 200 -9.53 -6.33 7.65
N VAL A 201 -8.54 -5.42 7.67
CA VAL A 201 -8.79 -3.98 7.75
C VAL A 201 -9.58 -3.51 6.52
N PHE A 202 -9.19 -3.93 5.32
CA PHE A 202 -9.87 -3.54 4.08
C PHE A 202 -11.35 -3.96 4.08
N TRP A 203 -11.66 -5.22 4.34
CA TRP A 203 -13.03 -5.73 4.30
C TRP A 203 -13.87 -5.21 5.46
N THR A 204 -13.30 -5.06 6.66
CA THR A 204 -14.00 -4.45 7.80
C THR A 204 -14.38 -3.01 7.47
N TYR A 205 -13.44 -2.22 6.94
CA TYR A 205 -13.69 -0.84 6.53
C TYR A 205 -14.79 -0.76 5.47
N HIS A 206 -14.72 -1.57 4.42
CA HIS A 206 -15.71 -1.54 3.33
C HIS A 206 -17.08 -2.04 3.79
N THR A 207 -17.14 -3.00 4.72
CA THR A 207 -18.41 -3.46 5.32
C THR A 207 -19.07 -2.34 6.12
N LEU A 208 -18.32 -1.65 7.00
CA LEU A 208 -18.82 -0.47 7.72
C LEU A 208 -19.26 0.65 6.76
N ALA A 209 -18.53 0.82 5.66
CA ALA A 209 -18.88 1.80 4.64
C ALA A 209 -20.08 1.39 3.78
N ALA A 210 -20.39 0.10 3.64
CA ALA A 210 -21.51 -0.37 2.82
C ALA A 210 -22.85 -0.32 3.57
N PHE A 211 -22.84 -0.57 4.89
CA PHE A 211 -24.06 -0.70 5.70
C PHE A 211 -24.24 0.47 6.66
N PRO A 212 -25.19 1.41 6.41
CA PRO A 212 -25.43 2.55 7.29
C PRO A 212 -25.83 2.15 8.73
N SER A 213 -26.50 0.99 8.91
CA SER A 213 -26.86 0.45 10.22
C SER A 213 -25.65 0.23 11.13
N LEU A 214 -24.49 -0.16 10.55
CA LEU A 214 -23.24 -0.37 11.28
C LEU A 214 -22.49 0.93 11.60
N ARG A 215 -23.02 2.08 11.17
CA ARG A 215 -22.47 3.40 11.52
C ARG A 215 -23.20 4.04 12.69
N ASN A 216 -24.34 3.46 13.10
CA ASN A 216 -25.14 4.00 14.19
C ASN A 216 -24.43 3.76 15.54
N VAL A 217 -23.97 4.85 16.16
CA VAL A 217 -23.22 4.84 17.42
C VAL A 217 -24.06 4.38 18.61
N SER A 218 -25.39 4.54 18.54
CA SER A 218 -26.31 4.15 19.62
C SER A 218 -26.64 2.66 19.66
N SER A 219 -26.17 1.86 18.69
CA SER A 219 -26.43 0.42 18.67
C SER A 219 -25.49 -0.33 19.62
N HIS A 220 -26.03 -0.83 20.73
CA HIS A 220 -25.27 -1.60 21.72
C HIS A 220 -24.66 -2.90 21.16
N TYR A 221 -25.27 -3.48 20.11
CA TYR A 221 -24.81 -4.72 19.47
C TYR A 221 -23.66 -4.53 18.46
N ASN A 222 -23.33 -3.28 18.10
CA ASN A 222 -22.28 -3.01 17.12
C ASN A 222 -20.90 -3.02 17.78
N HIS A 223 -20.30 -4.20 17.93
CA HIS A 223 -18.95 -4.34 18.49
C HIS A 223 -17.85 -3.68 17.65
N LEU A 224 -18.07 -3.45 16.35
CA LEU A 224 -17.11 -2.75 15.49
C LEU A 224 -16.95 -1.27 15.88
N SER A 225 -17.94 -0.71 16.58
CA SER A 225 -17.85 0.66 17.13
C SER A 225 -16.76 0.83 18.19
N LYS A 226 -16.30 -0.28 18.79
CA LYS A 226 -15.25 -0.29 19.83
C LYS A 226 -13.84 -0.20 19.26
N PHE A 227 -13.65 -0.28 17.95
CA PHE A 227 -12.33 -0.08 17.37
C PHE A 227 -11.83 1.35 17.63
N TYR A 228 -10.55 1.48 18.00
CA TYR A 228 -9.93 2.78 18.30
C TYR A 228 -10.04 3.77 17.13
N TRP A 229 -10.05 3.28 15.90
CA TRP A 229 -10.15 4.08 14.67
C TRP A 229 -11.59 4.33 14.20
N TYR A 230 -12.61 3.80 14.89
CA TYR A 230 -14.01 3.93 14.47
C TYR A 230 -14.49 5.39 14.41
N ARG A 231 -14.05 6.24 15.34
CA ARG A 231 -14.37 7.68 15.32
C ARG A 231 -13.82 8.38 14.08
N LEU A 232 -12.58 8.05 13.70
CA LEU A 232 -11.96 8.56 12.47
C LEU A 232 -12.73 8.09 11.24
N PHE A 233 -13.16 6.82 11.23
CA PHE A 233 -14.01 6.28 10.17
C PHE A 233 -15.32 7.05 10.01
N LEU A 234 -16.04 7.33 11.12
CA LEU A 234 -17.29 8.09 11.08
C LEU A 234 -17.09 9.51 10.53
N PHE A 235 -16.04 10.19 10.97
CA PHE A 235 -15.70 11.52 10.46
C PHE A 235 -15.45 11.50 8.94
N MET A 236 -14.71 10.49 8.47
CA MET A 236 -14.34 10.37 7.06
C MET A 236 -15.51 9.91 6.17
N GLU A 237 -16.44 9.10 6.67
CA GLU A 237 -17.56 8.55 5.89
C GLU A 237 -18.92 9.22 6.18
N GLY A 238 -18.97 10.22 7.06
CA GLY A 238 -20.20 10.86 7.54
C GLY A 238 -21.09 11.46 6.44
N ASN A 239 -20.50 11.91 5.34
CA ASN A 239 -21.24 12.54 4.23
C ASN A 239 -21.84 11.52 3.24
N LEU A 240 -21.60 10.22 3.42
CA LEU A 240 -21.98 9.18 2.47
C LEU A 240 -23.14 8.34 2.97
N HIS A 241 -24.30 8.49 2.35
CA HIS A 241 -25.52 7.76 2.74
C HIS A 241 -25.75 6.48 1.93
N ARG A 242 -25.04 6.29 0.82
CA ARG A 242 -25.16 5.13 -0.09
C ARG A 242 -23.78 4.58 -0.47
N PRO A 243 -23.69 3.27 -0.81
CA PRO A 243 -22.46 2.69 -1.37
C PRO A 243 -21.99 3.42 -2.64
N VAL A 244 -20.67 3.50 -2.82
CA VAL A 244 -20.05 4.20 -3.96
C VAL A 244 -20.24 3.36 -5.23
N PRO A 245 -20.90 3.87 -6.28
CA PRO A 245 -21.05 3.14 -7.53
C PRO A 245 -19.73 3.11 -8.31
N ARG A 246 -19.48 1.99 -9.01
CA ARG A 246 -18.28 1.75 -9.85
C ARG A 246 -18.39 2.47 -11.20
N ARG A 247 -18.30 3.80 -11.20
CA ARG A 247 -18.44 4.66 -12.39
C ARG A 247 -17.17 5.47 -12.64
N PHE A 248 -16.69 5.44 -13.88
CA PHE A 248 -15.51 6.17 -14.34
C PHE A 248 -15.96 7.31 -15.24
N ASP A 249 -15.46 8.51 -14.96
CA ASP A 249 -15.69 9.70 -15.78
C ASP A 249 -14.33 10.18 -16.30
N TRP A 250 -14.21 10.55 -17.57
CA TRP A 250 -12.93 11.05 -18.08
C TRP A 250 -12.59 12.40 -17.40
N PRO A 251 -11.41 12.54 -16.76
CA PRO A 251 -11.10 13.71 -15.93
C PRO A 251 -10.91 14.99 -16.76
N PHE A 252 -10.63 14.86 -18.05
CA PHE A 252 -10.59 15.99 -18.97
C PHE A 252 -11.97 16.17 -19.59
N ARG A 253 -12.51 17.39 -19.54
CA ARG A 253 -13.73 17.72 -20.28
C ARG A 253 -13.45 17.35 -21.74
N ARG A 254 -14.22 16.39 -22.29
CA ARG A 254 -14.14 15.99 -23.70
C ARG A 254 -14.11 17.30 -24.50
N MET A 255 -12.97 17.68 -25.08
CA MET A 255 -12.96 18.76 -26.06
C MET A 255 -13.98 18.30 -27.09
N ARG A 256 -15.10 19.02 -27.19
CA ARG A 256 -16.04 18.87 -28.28
C ARG A 256 -15.26 19.30 -29.53
N PHE A 257 -14.50 18.39 -30.11
CA PHE A 257 -14.12 18.52 -31.51
C PHE A 257 -15.44 18.52 -32.28
N GLY A 258 -15.72 19.66 -32.92
CA GLY A 258 -17.05 20.07 -33.32
C GLY A 258 -17.79 19.01 -34.13
N THR A 259 -18.92 18.55 -33.60
CA THR A 259 -20.01 17.96 -34.38
C THR A 259 -20.74 19.06 -35.19
N HIS A 260 -19.98 19.91 -35.90
CA HIS A 260 -20.54 20.90 -36.83
C HIS A 260 -20.28 20.53 -38.30
N LEU A 261 -19.41 19.56 -38.58
CA LEU A 261 -19.12 19.09 -39.95
C LEU A 261 -20.04 17.94 -40.41
N LEU A 262 -20.74 17.24 -39.51
CA LEU A 262 -21.69 16.19 -39.87
C LEU A 262 -23.14 16.69 -40.07
N ALA A 263 -23.42 17.96 -39.78
CA ALA A 263 -24.74 18.56 -40.02
C ALA A 263 -24.88 19.15 -41.43
N ILE A 264 -23.78 19.48 -42.12
CA ILE A 264 -23.81 20.11 -43.46
C ILE A 264 -23.91 19.07 -44.58
N CYS A 265 -23.56 17.80 -44.34
CA CYS A 265 -23.61 16.76 -45.38
C CYS A 265 -25.01 16.10 -45.55
N LYS A 266 -26.02 16.51 -44.77
CA LYS A 266 -27.40 16.00 -44.87
C LYS A 266 -28.38 16.93 -45.58
N THR A 267 -27.94 18.08 -46.08
CA THR A 267 -28.81 19.07 -46.74
C THR A 267 -28.65 19.16 -48.27
N ASN A 268 -27.91 18.26 -48.91
CA ASN A 268 -27.72 18.24 -50.38
C ASN A 268 -28.17 16.93 -51.05
N LEU A 269 -29.19 16.27 -50.51
CA LEU A 269 -29.90 15.16 -51.16
C LEU A 269 -31.39 15.33 -50.87
N SER A 270 -32.00 16.28 -51.57
CA SER A 270 -33.44 16.43 -51.75
C SER A 270 -33.68 17.05 -53.13
#